data_AF-A0A8H5C9P5-F1
#
_entry.id   AF-A0A8H5C9P5-F1
#
_cell.length_a   1.000
_cell.length_b   1.000
_cell.length_c   1.000
_cell.angle_alpha   90.00
_cell.angle_beta   90.00
_cell.angle_gamma   90.00
#
_symmetry.space_group_name_H-M   'P 1'
#
loop_
_entity.id
_entity.type
_entity.pdbx_description
1 polymer ?
#
loop_
_entity_poly.entity_id
_entity_poly.type
_entity_poly.pdbx_seq_one_letter_code
_entity_poly.pdbx_strand_id
1 'polypeptide(L)'
;MSVATSSDSEISLEVWFPRNWTGRFLSTGNGGLSGCIQYEDLAYSAALSFATVGANNGHNGTSGVPFLNKPGVIEDFAYRSIHTGVAIGKTLTSSFYGSLTPRLSISDVVPVSGSKFFTLFKPITSRIGGRQGLKSVQDFPEDFDGVVAGALAADFNHLLSWSGHFYAITGNSSASRFCDGIDGVEDGIIEDPNLCDYEPARLLCNETQTEGGLYHGGAG
;
A
#
# COMPACT_ATOMS: atom_id res chain seq x y z
N MET A 1 -17.72 -8.62 -6.66
CA MET A 1 -18.66 -7.99 -7.62
C MET A 1 -17.86 -7.17 -8.63
N SER A 2 -18.35 -7.01 -9.87
CA SER A 2 -17.73 -6.07 -10.82
C SER A 2 -18.42 -4.71 -10.74
N VAL A 3 -17.64 -3.63 -10.86
CA VAL A 3 -18.09 -2.24 -10.89
C VAL A 3 -17.44 -1.55 -12.07
N ALA A 4 -18.25 -1.14 -13.06
CA ALA A 4 -17.77 -0.34 -14.17
C ALA A 4 -17.31 1.05 -13.67
N THR A 5 -16.11 1.46 -14.07
CA THR A 5 -15.48 2.73 -13.68
C THR A 5 -15.38 3.70 -14.87
N SER A 6 -15.36 3.18 -16.10
CA SER A 6 -15.49 3.94 -17.35
C SER A 6 -16.14 3.06 -18.44
N SER A 7 -16.15 3.53 -19.69
CA SER A 7 -16.54 2.72 -20.86
C SER A 7 -15.52 1.61 -21.22
N ASP A 8 -14.30 1.68 -20.68
CA ASP A 8 -13.18 0.81 -21.05
C ASP A 8 -12.44 0.18 -19.86
N SER A 9 -12.94 0.39 -18.63
CA SER A 9 -12.39 -0.13 -17.37
C SER A 9 -13.47 -0.48 -16.34
N GLU A 10 -13.14 -1.44 -15.48
CA GLU A 10 -13.95 -1.89 -14.34
C GLU A 10 -13.04 -2.37 -13.21
N ILE A 11 -13.59 -2.40 -11.99
CA ILE A 11 -12.91 -2.95 -10.82
C ILE A 11 -13.67 -4.17 -10.30
N SER A 12 -12.92 -5.20 -9.89
CA SER A 12 -13.45 -6.25 -9.02
C SER A 12 -13.37 -5.77 -7.57
N LEU A 13 -14.50 -5.76 -6.89
CA LEU A 13 -14.68 -5.28 -5.53
C LEU A 13 -15.20 -6.41 -4.64
N GLU A 14 -14.65 -6.53 -3.44
CA GLU A 14 -15.18 -7.38 -2.37
C GLU A 14 -15.46 -6.58 -1.12
N VAL A 15 -16.57 -6.91 -0.45
CA VAL A 15 -16.94 -6.31 0.83
C VAL A 15 -17.28 -7.43 1.81
N TRP A 16 -16.63 -7.42 2.96
CA TRP A 16 -16.74 -8.44 4.01
C TRP A 16 -17.44 -7.83 5.23
N PHE A 17 -18.58 -8.40 5.59
CA PHE A 17 -19.41 -7.93 6.71
C PHE A 17 -19.32 -8.89 7.90
N PRO A 18 -18.56 -8.56 8.97
CA PRO A 18 -18.51 -9.39 10.16
C PRO A 18 -19.84 -9.36 10.92
N ARG A 19 -20.26 -10.50 11.48
CA ARG A 19 -21.49 -10.58 12.29
C ARG A 19 -21.45 -9.67 13.52
N ASN A 20 -20.30 -9.63 14.19
CA ASN A 20 -20.07 -8.72 15.31
C ASN A 20 -19.45 -7.45 14.74
N TRP A 21 -20.26 -6.49 14.32
CA TRP A 21 -19.76 -5.26 13.71
C TRP A 21 -19.57 -4.18 14.77
N THR A 22 -18.41 -3.54 14.76
CA THR A 22 -18.07 -2.50 15.74
C THR A 22 -18.57 -1.10 15.35
N GLY A 23 -19.38 -0.97 14.28
CA GLY A 23 -19.77 0.33 13.71
C GLY A 23 -18.71 0.93 12.77
N ARG A 24 -17.72 0.12 12.39
CA ARG A 24 -16.45 0.55 11.81
C ARG A 24 -16.25 0.08 10.37
N PHE A 25 -15.73 0.93 9.47
CA PHE A 25 -15.57 0.62 8.04
C PHE A 25 -14.10 0.74 7.58
N LEU A 26 -13.54 -0.26 6.91
CA LEU A 26 -12.12 -0.24 6.50
C LEU A 26 -11.98 -0.48 5.00
N SER A 27 -11.06 0.24 4.35
CA SER A 27 -10.64 -0.05 2.97
C SER A 27 -9.21 -0.56 2.98
N THR A 28 -8.95 -1.67 2.29
CA THR A 28 -7.60 -2.20 2.05
C THR A 28 -7.01 -1.60 0.77
N GLY A 29 -5.67 -1.59 0.67
CA GLY A 29 -4.97 -1.17 -0.54
C GLY A 29 -4.49 -2.33 -1.41
N ASN A 30 -3.57 -2.02 -2.33
CA ASN A 30 -2.88 -2.98 -3.19
C ASN A 30 -1.36 -2.84 -3.05
N GLY A 31 -0.60 -3.74 -3.68
CA GLY A 31 0.87 -3.73 -3.66
C GLY A 31 1.52 -3.73 -5.04
N GLY A 32 2.64 -3.02 -5.21
CA GLY A 32 3.34 -2.93 -6.50
C GLY A 32 2.43 -2.45 -7.65
N LEU A 33 2.68 -2.92 -8.86
CA LEU A 33 1.78 -2.68 -10.00
C LEU A 33 0.58 -3.65 -10.02
N SER A 34 0.29 -4.33 -8.91
CA SER A 34 -0.71 -5.38 -8.91
C SER A 34 -2.14 -4.86 -8.87
N GLY A 35 -3.00 -5.63 -9.50
CA GLY A 35 -4.43 -5.61 -9.31
C GLY A 35 -4.91 -6.77 -8.46
N CYS A 36 -4.23 -7.01 -7.33
CA CYS A 36 -4.56 -8.09 -6.41
C CYS A 36 -5.27 -7.53 -5.17
N ILE A 37 -6.48 -8.02 -4.92
CA ILE A 37 -7.17 -7.82 -3.63
C ILE A 37 -6.31 -8.46 -2.54
N GLN A 38 -5.99 -7.71 -1.49
CA GLN A 38 -5.20 -8.19 -0.36
C GLN A 38 -6.12 -8.95 0.61
N TYR A 39 -6.42 -10.21 0.29
CA TYR A 39 -7.32 -11.04 1.10
C TYR A 39 -6.85 -11.24 2.54
N GLU A 40 -5.54 -11.22 2.79
CA GLU A 40 -4.96 -11.23 4.13
C GLU A 40 -5.37 -10.01 4.97
N ASP A 41 -5.36 -8.82 4.37
CA ASP A 41 -5.78 -7.57 5.02
C ASP A 41 -7.31 -7.53 5.20
N LEU A 42 -8.07 -8.07 4.23
CA LEU A 42 -9.52 -8.26 4.36
C LEU A 42 -9.86 -9.14 5.56
N ALA A 43 -9.20 -10.30 5.66
CA ALA A 43 -9.42 -11.25 6.76
C ALA A 43 -9.01 -10.65 8.11
N TYR A 44 -7.85 -10.00 8.18
CA TYR A 44 -7.34 -9.37 9.40
C TYR A 44 -8.31 -8.31 9.93
N SER A 45 -8.74 -7.38 9.07
CA SER A 45 -9.65 -6.30 9.46
C SER A 45 -11.08 -6.80 9.75
N ALA A 46 -11.60 -7.76 8.99
CA ALA A 46 -12.89 -8.36 9.27
C ALA A 46 -12.88 -9.12 10.62
N ALA A 47 -11.78 -9.81 10.95
CA ALA A 47 -11.59 -10.45 12.25
C ALA A 47 -11.58 -9.44 13.41
N LEU A 48 -11.06 -8.23 13.17
CA LEU A 48 -11.14 -7.09 14.09
C LEU A 48 -12.48 -6.35 14.04
N SER A 49 -13.50 -6.96 13.42
CA SER A 49 -14.89 -6.51 13.43
C SER A 49 -15.15 -5.20 12.66
N PHE A 50 -14.32 -4.93 11.64
CA PHE A 50 -14.57 -3.87 10.65
C PHE A 50 -15.39 -4.42 9.48
N ALA A 51 -16.32 -3.62 8.96
CA ALA A 51 -16.86 -3.85 7.63
C ALA A 51 -15.79 -3.47 6.61
N THR A 52 -15.22 -4.44 5.91
CA THR A 52 -14.01 -4.21 5.12
C THR A 52 -14.29 -4.29 3.62
N VAL A 53 -13.72 -3.38 2.84
CA VAL A 53 -13.70 -3.41 1.38
C VAL A 53 -12.29 -3.58 0.82
N GLY A 54 -12.17 -4.26 -0.32
CA GLY A 54 -10.94 -4.36 -1.10
C GLY A 54 -11.23 -4.46 -2.59
N ALA A 55 -10.42 -3.80 -3.41
CA ALA A 55 -10.58 -3.74 -4.86
C ALA A 55 -9.31 -4.24 -5.58
N ASN A 56 -9.46 -4.70 -6.83
CA ASN A 56 -8.37 -5.17 -7.66
C ASN A 56 -7.62 -4.05 -8.41
N ASN A 57 -7.75 -2.78 -8.01
CA ASN A 57 -6.98 -1.68 -8.60
C ASN A 57 -7.22 -1.41 -10.11
N GLY A 58 -8.25 -2.00 -10.72
CA GLY A 58 -8.62 -1.80 -12.13
C GLY A 58 -8.12 -2.86 -13.11
N HIS A 59 -7.38 -3.86 -12.65
CA HIS A 59 -6.88 -4.96 -13.48
C HIS A 59 -6.60 -6.22 -12.66
N ASN A 60 -6.15 -7.30 -13.31
CA ASN A 60 -5.77 -8.54 -12.63
C ASN A 60 -4.28 -8.85 -12.86
N GLY A 61 -3.65 -9.45 -11.85
CA GLY A 61 -2.24 -9.86 -11.89
C GLY A 61 -1.29 -8.78 -11.39
N THR A 62 0.01 -9.06 -11.49
CA THR A 62 1.09 -8.23 -10.91
C THR A 62 1.84 -7.38 -11.95
N SER A 63 1.50 -7.55 -13.23
CA SER A 63 2.14 -6.86 -14.36
C SER A 63 1.46 -5.53 -14.68
N GLY A 64 2.22 -4.57 -15.21
CA GLY A 64 1.71 -3.32 -15.77
C GLY A 64 1.22 -3.43 -17.22
N VAL A 65 1.26 -4.61 -17.84
CA VAL A 65 0.75 -4.82 -19.21
C VAL A 65 -0.70 -4.33 -19.40
N PRO A 66 -1.64 -4.50 -18.44
CA PRO A 66 -3.00 -3.98 -18.57
C PRO A 66 -3.13 -2.46 -18.72
N PHE A 67 -2.08 -1.69 -18.40
CA PHE A 67 -2.08 -0.23 -18.59
C PHE A 67 -1.92 0.18 -20.06
N LEU A 68 -1.39 -0.71 -20.91
CA LEU A 68 -1.08 -0.38 -22.30
C LEU A 68 -2.34 0.00 -23.08
N ASN A 69 -2.36 1.23 -23.61
CA ASN A 69 -3.49 1.79 -24.38
C ASN A 69 -4.83 1.76 -23.64
N LYS A 70 -4.80 1.79 -22.30
CA LYS A 70 -5.97 1.70 -21.43
C LYS A 70 -5.96 2.80 -20.37
N PRO A 71 -6.27 4.06 -20.73
CA PRO A 71 -6.24 5.18 -19.81
C PRO A 71 -7.20 5.00 -18.63
N GLY A 72 -8.36 4.36 -18.82
CA GLY A 72 -9.29 4.06 -17.73
C GLY A 72 -8.68 3.15 -16.65
N VAL A 73 -7.88 2.15 -17.05
CA VAL A 73 -7.19 1.25 -16.11
C VAL A 73 -6.07 1.98 -15.36
N ILE A 74 -5.35 2.89 -16.03
CA ILE A 74 -4.35 3.74 -15.38
C ILE A 74 -5.01 4.64 -14.33
N GLU A 75 -6.18 5.19 -14.64
CA GLU A 75 -6.92 6.05 -13.72
C GLU A 75 -7.46 5.29 -12.50
N ASP A 76 -7.96 4.06 -12.71
CA ASP A 76 -8.35 3.14 -11.64
C ASP A 76 -7.18 2.85 -10.70
N PHE A 77 -6.01 2.53 -11.25
CA PHE A 77 -4.79 2.31 -10.49
C PHE A 77 -4.32 3.57 -9.75
N ALA A 78 -4.41 4.73 -10.40
CA ALA A 78 -3.90 5.98 -9.87
C ALA A 78 -4.66 6.42 -8.61
N TYR A 79 -5.99 6.35 -8.64
CA TYR A 79 -6.84 6.75 -7.50
C TYR A 79 -8.24 6.14 -7.52
N ARG A 80 -8.85 5.93 -8.69
CA ARG A 80 -10.30 5.77 -8.80
C ARG A 80 -10.79 4.46 -8.21
N SER A 81 -10.02 3.37 -8.30
CA SER A 81 -10.42 2.07 -7.76
C SER A 81 -10.67 2.10 -6.25
N ILE A 82 -9.77 2.75 -5.50
CA ILE A 82 -9.89 2.88 -4.04
C ILE A 82 -11.07 3.78 -3.69
N HIS A 83 -11.18 4.95 -4.31
CA HIS A 83 -12.26 5.90 -4.05
C HIS A 83 -13.65 5.28 -4.34
N THR A 84 -13.80 4.63 -5.51
CA THR A 84 -15.03 3.93 -5.89
C THR A 84 -15.35 2.81 -4.91
N GLY A 85 -14.36 2.02 -4.49
CA GLY A 85 -14.53 0.98 -3.50
C GLY A 85 -15.00 1.51 -2.15
N VAL A 86 -14.49 2.66 -1.70
CA VAL A 86 -14.92 3.34 -0.47
C VAL A 86 -16.37 3.80 -0.57
N ALA A 87 -16.74 4.50 -1.64
CA ALA A 87 -18.10 5.02 -1.84
C ALA A 87 -19.15 3.90 -1.85
N ILE A 88 -18.88 2.83 -2.61
CA ILE A 88 -19.77 1.67 -2.69
C ILE A 88 -19.77 0.89 -1.37
N GLY A 89 -18.60 0.66 -0.77
CA GLY A 89 -18.46 -0.06 0.50
C GLY A 89 -19.24 0.61 1.63
N LYS A 90 -19.17 1.95 1.77
CA LYS A 90 -19.96 2.70 2.77
C LYS A 90 -21.47 2.56 2.54
N THR A 91 -21.91 2.61 1.28
CA THR A 91 -23.31 2.43 0.91
C THR A 91 -23.82 1.03 1.24
N LEU A 92 -23.07 -0.01 0.88
CA LEU A 92 -23.41 -1.39 1.16
C LEU A 92 -23.39 -1.70 2.67
N THR A 93 -22.40 -1.18 3.39
CA THR A 93 -22.31 -1.31 4.86
C THR A 93 -23.57 -0.75 5.54
N SER A 94 -23.97 0.47 5.15
CA SER A 94 -25.16 1.12 5.69
C SER A 94 -26.43 0.33 5.39
N SER A 95 -26.54 -0.24 4.20
CA SER A 95 -27.69 -1.03 3.78
C SER A 95 -27.76 -2.37 4.51
N PHE A 96 -26.62 -3.05 4.69
CA PHE A 96 -26.53 -4.35 5.34
C PHE A 96 -26.87 -4.27 6.83
N TYR A 97 -26.21 -3.37 7.59
CA TYR A 97 -26.44 -3.27 9.03
C TYR A 97 -27.68 -2.43 9.39
N GLY A 98 -28.05 -1.44 8.58
CA GLY A 98 -29.28 -0.67 8.76
C GLY A 98 -30.55 -1.51 8.55
N SER A 99 -30.50 -2.53 7.69
CA SER A 99 -31.61 -3.49 7.53
C SER A 99 -31.72 -4.50 8.69
N LEU A 100 -30.67 -4.69 9.48
CA LEU A 100 -30.64 -5.63 10.61
C LEU A 100 -31.16 -5.01 11.91
N THR A 101 -31.33 -3.69 11.99
CA THR A 101 -31.95 -3.02 13.14
C THR A 101 -33.48 -2.99 12.99
N PRO A 102 -34.26 -3.71 13.80
CA PRO A 102 -35.72 -3.68 13.71
C PRO A 102 -36.24 -2.35 14.25
N ARG A 103 -36.84 -1.51 13.38
CA ARG A 103 -37.69 -0.34 13.71
C ARG A 103 -37.38 0.33 15.07
N LEU A 104 -36.16 0.82 15.25
CA LEU A 104 -35.83 1.78 16.30
C LEU A 104 -35.90 3.20 15.71
N SER A 105 -36.38 4.13 16.53
CA SER A 105 -36.60 5.54 16.18
C SER A 105 -35.43 6.09 15.37
N ILE A 106 -35.74 6.87 14.33
CA ILE A 106 -34.78 7.55 13.42
C ILE A 106 -33.76 8.44 14.19
N SER A 107 -33.98 8.70 15.49
CA SER A 107 -33.07 9.39 16.39
C SER A 107 -31.97 8.52 17.03
N ASP A 108 -32.14 7.20 17.07
CA ASP A 108 -31.22 6.27 17.76
C ASP A 108 -30.36 5.45 16.78
N VAL A 109 -30.55 5.68 15.47
CA VAL A 109 -29.57 5.26 14.48
C VAL A 109 -28.30 6.03 14.80
N VAL A 110 -27.32 5.35 15.42
CA VAL A 110 -25.94 5.84 15.45
C VAL A 110 -25.65 6.24 14.02
N PRO A 111 -25.47 7.53 13.72
CA PRO A 111 -25.22 7.94 12.36
C PRO A 111 -24.02 7.12 11.90
N VAL A 112 -24.08 6.56 10.70
CA VAL A 112 -22.86 6.15 10.01
C VAL A 112 -21.90 7.36 9.86
N SER A 113 -22.39 8.57 10.15
CA SER A 113 -21.67 9.83 10.38
C SER A 113 -20.96 9.98 11.74
N GLY A 114 -21.08 9.04 12.68
CA GLY A 114 -20.67 9.24 14.09
C GLY A 114 -19.51 8.38 14.60
N SER A 115 -19.19 7.24 13.97
CA SER A 115 -18.08 6.38 14.41
C SER A 115 -16.88 6.55 13.49
N LYS A 116 -16.28 7.73 13.65
CA LYS A 116 -15.05 8.24 13.06
C LYS A 116 -13.88 7.30 13.43
N PHE A 117 -12.84 7.24 12.59
CA PHE A 117 -11.53 6.54 12.73
C PHE A 117 -11.39 5.23 11.94
N PHE A 118 -10.76 5.27 10.75
CA PHE A 118 -10.34 4.07 10.02
C PHE A 118 -8.91 4.15 9.50
N THR A 119 -8.33 3.05 9.04
CA THR A 119 -6.89 2.81 8.99
C THR A 119 -6.56 1.90 7.82
N LEU A 120 -5.82 2.39 6.82
CA LEU A 120 -5.19 1.56 5.78
C LEU A 120 -4.03 0.79 6.43
N PHE A 121 -4.32 -0.37 7.04
CA PHE A 121 -3.24 -1.22 7.53
C PHE A 121 -2.58 -1.92 6.32
N LYS A 122 -1.27 -1.74 6.16
CA LYS A 122 -0.44 -2.76 5.51
C LYS A 122 0.94 -2.87 6.17
N PRO A 123 1.48 -4.08 6.36
CA PRO A 123 2.91 -4.28 6.61
C PRO A 123 3.78 -3.57 5.56
N ILE A 124 5.02 -3.29 5.98
CA ILE A 124 6.13 -2.58 5.32
C ILE A 124 6.46 -3.05 3.88
N THR A 125 5.76 -4.06 3.35
CA THR A 125 6.02 -4.73 2.06
C THR A 125 5.26 -4.20 0.86
N SER A 126 4.26 -3.30 1.01
CA SER A 126 3.64 -2.71 -0.19
C SER A 126 3.54 -1.21 -0.17
N ARG A 127 4.50 -0.63 -0.88
CA ARG A 127 4.66 0.79 -1.07
C ARG A 127 3.44 1.47 -1.70
N ILE A 128 2.62 0.70 -2.42
CA ILE A 128 1.48 1.21 -3.18
C ILE A 128 0.24 1.43 -2.30
N GLY A 129 -0.03 0.58 -1.32
CA GLY A 129 -1.06 0.84 -0.30
C GLY A 129 -0.81 2.15 0.44
N GLY A 130 0.44 2.43 0.83
CA GLY A 130 0.82 3.71 1.43
C GLY A 130 0.60 4.90 0.48
N ARG A 131 0.95 4.75 -0.81
CA ARG A 131 0.65 5.76 -1.85
C ARG A 131 -0.85 6.02 -1.98
N GLN A 132 -1.66 4.96 -2.03
CA GLN A 132 -3.11 5.04 -2.15
C GLN A 132 -3.73 5.75 -0.94
N GLY A 133 -3.28 5.43 0.28
CA GLY A 133 -3.71 6.14 1.49
C GLY A 133 -3.38 7.63 1.43
N LEU A 134 -2.16 8.00 1.06
CA LEU A 134 -1.79 9.41 0.92
C LEU A 134 -2.57 10.12 -0.20
N LYS A 135 -2.82 9.43 -1.32
CA LYS A 135 -3.65 9.96 -2.42
C LYS A 135 -5.07 10.26 -1.93
N SER A 136 -5.66 9.40 -1.11
CA SER A 136 -6.96 9.69 -0.49
C SER A 136 -6.89 10.90 0.45
N VAL A 137 -5.85 11.05 1.26
CA VAL A 137 -5.68 12.27 2.10
C VAL A 137 -5.63 13.55 1.25
N GLN A 138 -4.93 13.51 0.12
CA GLN A 138 -4.71 14.68 -0.73
C GLN A 138 -5.94 15.06 -1.57
N ASP A 139 -6.54 14.09 -2.24
CA ASP A 139 -7.52 14.35 -3.30
C ASP A 139 -8.96 14.02 -2.86
N PHE A 140 -9.12 13.17 -1.84
CA PHE A 140 -10.40 12.67 -1.34
C PHE A 140 -10.48 12.76 0.20
N PRO A 141 -10.32 13.96 0.79
CA PRO A 141 -10.20 14.11 2.24
C PRO A 141 -11.41 13.61 3.04
N GLU A 142 -12.58 13.50 2.38
CA GLU A 142 -13.83 13.00 2.99
C GLU A 142 -13.98 11.46 2.92
N ASP A 143 -13.05 10.77 2.24
CA ASP A 143 -13.10 9.31 2.15
C ASP A 143 -12.80 8.66 3.51
N PHE A 144 -11.94 9.26 4.33
CA PHE A 144 -11.45 8.66 5.57
C PHE A 144 -11.22 9.68 6.68
N ASP A 145 -11.66 9.35 7.90
CA ASP A 145 -11.33 10.10 9.11
C ASP A 145 -9.92 9.79 9.66
N GLY A 146 -9.29 8.73 9.17
CA GLY A 146 -7.95 8.31 9.57
C GLY A 146 -7.26 7.52 8.45
N VAL A 147 -5.94 7.61 8.36
CA VAL A 147 -5.14 6.90 7.37
C VAL A 147 -3.87 6.41 8.03
N VAL A 148 -3.63 5.11 7.97
CA VAL A 148 -2.31 4.53 8.21
C VAL A 148 -1.70 4.31 6.84
N ALA A 149 -0.45 4.72 6.66
CA ALA A 149 0.22 4.61 5.37
C ALA A 149 1.68 4.20 5.63
N GLY A 150 2.00 2.95 5.31
CA GLY A 150 3.35 2.40 5.46
C GLY A 150 4.16 2.48 4.16
N ALA A 151 5.47 2.70 4.28
CA ALA A 151 6.46 2.60 3.20
C ALA A 151 6.05 3.27 1.87
N LEU A 152 5.56 4.50 1.89
CA LEU A 152 4.79 5.11 0.80
C LEU A 152 5.57 5.26 -0.51
N ALA A 153 5.02 4.74 -1.61
CA ALA A 153 5.43 5.06 -2.99
C ALA A 153 4.83 6.40 -3.45
N ALA A 154 4.90 7.44 -2.61
CA ALA A 154 4.29 8.74 -2.87
C ALA A 154 4.87 9.42 -4.11
N ASP A 155 6.21 9.44 -4.20
CA ASP A 155 6.93 9.96 -5.37
C ASP A 155 7.11 8.88 -6.44
N PHE A 156 5.98 8.36 -6.94
CA PHE A 156 5.91 7.11 -7.69
C PHE A 156 6.77 7.10 -8.96
N ASN A 157 6.76 8.18 -9.74
CA ASN A 157 7.52 8.25 -10.99
C ASN A 157 9.03 8.27 -10.74
N HIS A 158 9.49 9.06 -9.77
CA HIS A 158 10.89 9.10 -9.39
C HIS A 158 11.33 7.80 -8.72
N LEU A 159 10.45 7.16 -7.93
CA LEU A 159 10.72 5.84 -7.35
C LEU A 159 10.92 4.77 -8.44
N LEU A 160 10.10 4.76 -9.50
CA LEU A 160 10.28 3.84 -10.63
C LEU A 160 11.58 4.13 -11.39
N SER A 161 11.89 5.41 -11.63
CA SER A 161 13.14 5.82 -12.28
C SER A 161 14.36 5.41 -11.46
N TRP A 162 14.35 5.66 -10.15
CA TRP A 162 15.39 5.25 -9.20
C TRP A 162 15.56 3.73 -9.16
N SER A 163 14.45 2.98 -9.16
CA SER A 163 14.49 1.52 -9.20
C SER A 163 15.13 1.00 -10.50
N GLY A 164 14.80 1.62 -11.64
CA GLY A 164 15.39 1.27 -12.94
C GLY A 164 16.87 1.60 -13.05
N HIS A 165 17.33 2.64 -12.35
CA HIS A 165 18.75 3.03 -12.34
C HIS A 165 19.66 1.93 -11.75
N PHE A 166 19.19 1.18 -10.74
CA PHE A 166 19.99 0.12 -10.11
C PHE A 166 20.43 -1.00 -11.05
N TYR A 167 19.70 -1.25 -12.13
CA TYR A 167 20.07 -2.26 -13.12
C TYR A 167 21.48 -2.01 -13.69
N ALA A 168 21.89 -0.74 -13.81
CA ALA A 168 23.20 -0.37 -14.36
C ALA A 168 24.33 -0.41 -13.32
N ILE A 169 24.03 -0.47 -12.03
CA ILE A 169 25.01 -0.17 -10.96
C ILE A 169 25.08 -1.21 -9.83
N THR A 170 24.27 -2.27 -9.86
CA THR A 170 24.28 -3.30 -8.80
C THR A 170 25.28 -4.42 -9.09
N GLY A 171 26.27 -4.57 -8.21
CA GLY A 171 27.22 -5.70 -8.19
C GLY A 171 26.81 -6.82 -7.22
N ASN A 172 27.65 -7.86 -7.07
CA ASN A 172 27.40 -8.99 -6.18
C ASN A 172 27.31 -8.57 -4.70
N SER A 173 26.37 -9.17 -3.96
CA SER A 173 26.06 -8.84 -2.56
C SER A 173 27.15 -9.31 -1.60
N SER A 174 28.03 -8.41 -1.20
CA SER A 174 28.81 -8.53 0.04
C SER A 174 28.28 -7.49 1.03
N ALA A 175 27.25 -7.87 1.78
CA ALA A 175 26.69 -7.02 2.83
C ALA A 175 27.68 -6.96 4.00
N SER A 176 28.05 -5.74 4.35
CA SER A 176 29.03 -5.46 5.40
C SER A 176 28.37 -4.50 6.39
N ARG A 177 28.50 -4.83 7.68
CA ARG A 177 27.84 -4.15 8.81
C ARG A 177 28.56 -2.86 9.19
N PHE A 178 28.64 -1.90 8.27
CA PHE A 178 29.50 -0.71 8.46
C PHE A 178 28.98 0.33 9.46
N CYS A 179 27.73 0.23 9.92
CA CYS A 179 27.07 1.30 10.67
C CYS A 179 26.25 0.84 11.89
N ASP A 180 26.38 -0.42 12.30
CA ASP A 180 25.63 -1.03 13.41
C ASP A 180 25.85 -0.24 14.72
N GLY A 181 27.09 -0.14 15.20
CA GLY A 181 27.39 0.50 16.48
C GLY A 181 27.29 2.04 16.54
N ILE A 182 26.74 2.74 15.54
CA ILE A 182 26.64 4.21 15.55
C ILE A 182 25.66 4.70 16.63
N ASP A 183 24.67 3.88 16.99
CA ASP A 183 23.70 4.17 18.07
C ASP A 183 24.19 3.76 19.47
N GLY A 184 25.39 3.17 19.57
CA GLY A 184 25.99 2.70 20.81
C GLY A 184 25.63 1.27 21.22
N VAL A 185 24.90 0.52 20.37
CA VAL A 185 24.59 -0.89 20.57
C VAL A 185 25.02 -1.69 19.32
N GLU A 186 25.73 -2.80 19.51
CA GLU A 186 26.06 -3.71 18.40
C GLU A 186 25.05 -4.86 18.37
N ASP A 187 23.90 -4.67 17.72
CA ASP A 187 22.82 -5.66 17.65
C ASP A 187 22.44 -6.09 16.22
N GLY A 188 23.06 -5.50 15.21
CA GLY A 188 22.78 -5.73 13.79
C GLY A 188 21.74 -4.82 13.19
N ILE A 189 21.30 -3.79 13.91
CA ILE A 189 20.32 -2.81 13.49
C ILE A 189 21.05 -1.48 13.23
N ILE A 190 20.56 -0.73 12.25
CA ILE A 190 20.97 0.66 12.07
C ILE A 190 19.76 1.48 12.47
N GLU A 191 19.75 1.99 13.71
CA GLU A 191 18.57 2.64 14.28
C GLU A 191 18.23 3.96 13.56
N ASP A 192 19.26 4.73 13.17
CA ASP A 192 19.12 5.90 12.29
C ASP A 192 20.08 5.82 11.08
N PRO A 193 19.58 5.34 9.91
CA PRO A 193 20.38 5.27 8.68
C PRO A 193 20.89 6.62 8.18
N ASN A 194 20.36 7.77 8.62
CA ASN A 194 20.86 9.07 8.19
C ASN A 194 22.23 9.42 8.81
N LEU A 195 22.59 8.77 9.92
CA LEU A 195 23.89 8.93 10.57
C LEU A 195 24.96 8.00 9.99
N CYS A 196 24.55 7.03 9.16
CA CYS A 196 25.44 6.09 8.49
C CYS A 196 26.07 6.72 7.24
N ASP A 197 27.28 7.24 7.36
CA ASP A 197 28.10 7.64 6.22
C ASP A 197 28.86 6.43 5.66
N TYR A 198 28.18 5.64 4.83
CA TYR A 198 28.75 4.43 4.23
C TYR A 198 29.73 4.76 3.10
N GLU A 199 31.00 4.38 3.29
CA GLU A 199 32.08 4.58 2.32
C GLU A 199 32.48 3.26 1.63
N PRO A 200 31.90 2.92 0.46
CA PRO A 200 32.16 1.64 -0.22
C PRO A 200 33.61 1.48 -0.69
N ALA A 201 34.37 2.58 -0.79
CA ALA A 201 35.78 2.56 -1.17
C ALA A 201 36.65 1.74 -0.18
N ARG A 202 36.22 1.60 1.08
CA ARG A 202 36.92 0.79 2.09
C ARG A 202 36.90 -0.71 1.80
N LEU A 203 36.00 -1.15 0.92
CA LEU A 203 35.91 -2.53 0.48
C LEU A 203 36.67 -2.82 -0.80
N LEU A 204 37.36 -1.85 -1.42
CA LEU A 204 38.07 -2.09 -2.67
C LEU A 204 39.10 -3.22 -2.49
N CYS A 205 39.12 -4.17 -3.44
CA CYS A 205 40.14 -5.21 -3.45
C CYS A 205 41.54 -4.58 -3.56
N ASN A 206 42.45 -4.98 -2.67
CA ASN A 206 43.88 -4.72 -2.86
C ASN A 206 44.44 -5.61 -3.97
N GLU A 207 45.61 -5.28 -4.53
CA GLU A 207 46.21 -5.95 -5.71
C GLU A 207 46.37 -7.48 -5.61
N THR A 208 46.30 -8.03 -4.40
CA THR A 208 46.46 -9.46 -4.09
C THR A 208 45.15 -10.14 -3.62
N GLN A 209 44.06 -9.38 -3.49
CA GLN A 209 42.78 -9.86 -2.98
C GLN A 209 41.84 -10.23 -4.14
N THR A 210 41.52 -11.52 -4.27
CA THR A 210 40.61 -12.04 -5.30
C THR A 210 39.23 -12.41 -4.77
N GLU A 211 39.02 -12.37 -3.45
CA GLU A 211 37.75 -12.69 -2.79
C GLU A 211 37.46 -11.70 -1.66
N GLY A 212 36.19 -11.36 -1.46
CA GLY A 212 35.71 -10.57 -0.31
C GLY A 212 35.79 -9.04 -0.43
N GLY A 213 36.24 -8.49 -1.56
CA GLY A 213 36.26 -7.04 -1.83
C GLY A 213 35.44 -6.64 -3.07
N LEU A 214 35.21 -5.33 -3.22
CA LEU A 214 34.56 -4.70 -4.36
C LEU A 214 35.59 -4.38 -5.45
N TYR A 215 35.22 -4.60 -6.71
CA TYR A 215 36.00 -4.16 -7.86
C TYR A 215 35.52 -2.78 -8.32
N HIS A 216 36.42 -1.98 -8.90
CA HIS A 216 36.01 -0.76 -9.59
C HIS A 216 35.06 -1.12 -10.74
N GLY A 217 33.80 -0.67 -10.65
CA GLY A 217 32.88 -0.68 -11.77
C GLY A 217 33.36 0.32 -12.81
N GLY A 218 33.95 -0.16 -13.90
CA GLY A 218 34.30 0.68 -15.04
C GLY A 218 33.03 1.27 -15.64
N ALA A 219 32.96 2.59 -15.75
CA ALA A 219 31.95 3.26 -16.55
C ALA A 219 32.14 2.82 -18.02
N GLY A 220 31.19 2.03 -18.53
CA GLY A 220 31.04 1.77 -19.97
C GLY A 220 30.23 2.87 -20.63
#